data_AF-A0A8B9X0G4-F1
#
_entry.id   AF-A0A8B9X0G4-F1
#
_cell.length_a   1.000
_cell.length_b   1.000
_cell.length_c   1.000
_cell.angle_alpha   90.00
_cell.angle_beta   90.00
_cell.angle_gamma   90.00
#
_symmetry.space_group_name_H-M   'P 1'
#
loop_
_entity.id
_entity.type
_entity.pdbx_description
1 polymer ?
#
loop_
_entity_poly.entity_id
_entity_poly.type
_entity_poly.pdbx_seq_one_letter_code
_entity_poly.pdbx_strand_id
1 'polypeptide(L)'
;MLSVTFLLLGMLFTVRGTGAQLVTQPDGHINVSEGNHVELRCNYSYGGSIYLYWYVQYPNQGLQFLLKYLPGPTRLKASKALRLISRRMKTPST
;
A
#
# COMPACT_ATOMS: atom_id res chain seq x y z
N MET A 1 18.40 19.22 -40.09
CA MET A 1 18.09 20.05 -38.92
C MET A 1 16.73 19.71 -38.31
N LEU A 2 15.64 19.66 -39.09
CA LEU A 2 14.29 19.25 -38.63
C LEU A 2 14.18 17.84 -38.02
N SER A 3 14.95 16.86 -38.53
CA SER A 3 14.93 15.49 -38.00
C SER A 3 15.45 15.41 -36.55
N VAL A 4 16.51 16.16 -36.25
CA VAL A 4 17.10 16.20 -34.90
C VAL A 4 16.15 16.88 -33.91
N THR A 5 15.41 17.90 -34.35
CA THR A 5 14.41 18.57 -33.50
C THR A 5 13.21 17.68 -33.20
N PHE A 6 12.76 16.84 -34.16
CA PHE A 6 11.70 15.85 -33.90
C PHE A 6 12.15 14.79 -32.90
N LEU A 7 13.40 14.33 -32.98
CA LEU A 7 13.97 13.38 -32.03
C LEU A 7 14.10 14.00 -30.62
N LEU A 8 14.57 15.25 -30.51
CA LEU A 8 14.65 15.97 -29.23
C LEU A 8 13.26 16.18 -28.61
N LEU A 9 12.27 16.57 -29.41
CA LEU A 9 10.92 16.82 -28.92
C LEU A 9 10.25 15.50 -28.48
N GLY A 10 10.47 14.40 -29.22
CA GLY A 10 10.01 13.07 -28.84
C GLY A 10 10.57 12.59 -27.49
N MET A 11 11.85 12.85 -27.22
CA MET A 11 12.49 12.53 -25.94
C MET A 11 11.93 13.34 -24.76
N LEU A 12 11.42 14.55 -25.01
CA LEU A 12 10.80 15.38 -23.98
C LEU A 12 9.41 14.86 -23.56
N PHE A 13 8.67 14.23 -24.49
CA PHE A 13 7.35 13.65 -24.22
C PHE A 13 7.40 12.26 -23.56
N THR A 14 8.51 11.52 -23.68
CA THR A 14 8.65 10.20 -23.04
C THR A 14 9.02 10.27 -21.56
N VAL A 15 9.45 11.42 -21.05
CA VAL A 15 9.60 11.68 -19.60
C VAL A 15 8.23 11.97 -18.99
N ARG A 16 7.28 11.05 -19.18
CA ARG A 16 6.05 11.03 -18.40
C ARG A 16 6.43 10.42 -17.05
N GLY A 17 6.67 11.29 -16.07
CA GLY A 17 7.07 10.87 -14.73
C GLY A 17 6.23 9.70 -14.24
N THR A 18 6.90 8.62 -13.84
CA THR A 18 6.29 7.51 -13.13
C THR A 18 5.87 8.06 -11.76
N GLY A 19 4.64 8.56 -11.67
CA GLY A 19 4.07 9.02 -10.41
C GLY A 19 3.99 7.85 -9.44
N ALA A 20 5.00 7.70 -8.58
CA ALA A 20 4.93 6.77 -7.47
C ALA A 20 3.83 7.24 -6.51
N GLN A 21 2.88 6.36 -6.21
CA GLN A 21 1.84 6.67 -5.24
C GLN A 21 2.44 6.64 -3.84
N LEU A 22 2.45 7.79 -3.15
CA LEU A 22 2.91 7.86 -1.78
C LEU A 22 1.91 7.16 -0.85
N VAL A 23 2.39 6.13 -0.15
CA VAL A 23 1.66 5.47 0.93
C VAL A 23 2.38 5.79 2.23
N THR A 24 1.72 6.50 3.13
CA THR A 24 2.24 6.75 4.48
C THR A 24 1.48 5.85 5.45
N GLN A 25 2.16 4.83 5.95
CA GLN A 25 1.69 4.08 7.12
C GLN A 25 2.31 4.73 8.37
N PRO A 26 1.56 4.89 9.46
CA PRO A 26 2.13 5.45 10.68
C PRO A 26 3.26 4.54 11.19
N ASP A 27 4.44 5.12 11.37
CA ASP A 27 5.58 4.47 12.00
C ASP A 27 5.26 4.18 13.46
N GLY A 28 5.45 2.94 13.87
CA GLY A 28 5.35 2.56 15.28
C GLY A 28 5.20 1.06 15.41
N HIS A 29 6.21 0.41 15.97
CA HIS A 29 6.03 -0.91 16.54
C HIS A 29 4.89 -0.83 17.56
N ILE A 30 3.75 -1.44 17.26
CA ILE A 30 2.58 -1.41 18.15
C ILE A 30 2.66 -2.62 19.08
N ASN A 31 3.00 -2.37 20.34
CA ASN A 31 2.92 -3.40 21.38
C ASN A 31 1.47 -3.57 21.82
N VAL A 32 0.88 -4.72 21.52
CA VAL A 32 -0.51 -5.04 21.88
C VAL A 32 -0.56 -6.39 22.56
N SER A 33 -1.26 -6.46 23.69
CA SER A 33 -1.50 -7.71 24.40
C SER A 33 -2.35 -8.66 23.56
N GLU A 34 -2.11 -9.96 23.71
CA GLU A 34 -2.93 -11.00 23.10
C GLU A 34 -4.40 -10.84 23.49
N GLY A 35 -5.31 -11.06 22.53
CA GLY A 35 -6.75 -10.86 22.72
C GLY A 35 -7.24 -9.43 22.51
N ASN A 36 -6.35 -8.42 22.51
CA ASN A 36 -6.73 -7.03 22.24
C ASN A 36 -6.88 -6.75 20.75
N HIS A 37 -7.70 -5.74 20.45
CA HIS A 37 -7.90 -5.25 19.09
C HIS A 37 -6.73 -4.38 18.62
N VAL A 38 -6.33 -4.57 17.36
CA VAL A 38 -5.33 -3.76 16.66
C VAL A 38 -6.01 -3.08 15.48
N GLU A 39 -5.80 -1.79 15.31
CA GLU A 39 -6.30 -1.03 14.15
C GLU A 39 -5.13 -0.53 13.30
N LEU A 40 -4.98 -1.07 12.08
CA LEU A 40 -3.98 -0.64 11.12
C LEU A 40 -4.61 0.35 10.13
N ARG A 41 -4.01 1.53 9.98
CA ARG A 41 -4.52 2.60 9.10
C ARG A 41 -3.67 2.76 7.86
N CYS A 42 -4.32 2.77 6.70
CA CYS A 42 -3.71 3.08 5.40
C CYS A 42 -4.33 4.36 4.85
N ASN A 43 -3.50 5.39 4.66
CA ASN A 43 -3.88 6.65 4.02
C ASN A 43 -3.36 6.67 2.58
N TYR A 44 -4.24 6.98 1.63
CA TYR A 44 -3.89 7.03 0.21
C TYR A 44 -4.57 8.20 -0.50
N SER A 45 -3.95 8.63 -1.60
CA SER A 45 -4.45 9.70 -2.46
C SER A 45 -4.34 9.24 -3.92
N TYR A 46 -5.48 9.00 -4.56
CA TYR A 46 -5.54 8.59 -5.97
C TYR A 46 -6.83 9.10 -6.61
N GLY A 47 -6.76 9.43 -7.91
CA GLY A 47 -7.89 9.89 -8.69
C GLY A 47 -8.46 8.74 -9.53
N GLY A 48 -9.43 7.98 -9.00
CA GLY A 48 -10.06 6.88 -9.72
C GLY A 48 -10.60 5.78 -8.81
N SER A 49 -10.89 4.62 -9.38
CA SER A 49 -11.24 3.41 -8.63
C SER A 49 -9.98 2.79 -8.01
N ILE A 50 -9.98 2.58 -6.69
CA ILE A 50 -8.82 2.14 -5.91
C ILE A 50 -8.99 0.74 -5.34
N TYR A 51 -8.16 -0.19 -5.77
CA TYR A 51 -8.11 -1.52 -5.18
C TYR A 51 -7.08 -1.53 -4.05
N LEU A 52 -7.51 -1.82 -2.82
CA LEU A 52 -6.60 -1.95 -1.68
C LEU A 52 -6.44 -3.42 -1.31
N TYR A 53 -5.20 -3.83 -1.09
CA TYR A 53 -4.85 -5.18 -0.66
C TYR A 53 -4.06 -5.08 0.64
N TRP A 54 -4.37 -5.96 1.59
CA TRP A 54 -3.62 -6.11 2.83
C TRP A 54 -2.87 -7.44 2.80
N TYR A 55 -1.62 -7.38 3.24
CA TYR A 55 -0.76 -8.53 3.41
C TYR A 55 -0.24 -8.57 4.85
N VAL A 56 0.01 -9.77 5.35
CA VAL A 56 0.70 -10.01 6.62
C VAL A 56 2.03 -10.69 6.33
N GLN A 57 3.06 -10.34 7.09
CA GLN A 57 4.35 -11.01 7.06
C GLN A 57 4.73 -11.45 8.46
N TYR A 58 5.07 -12.73 8.60
CA TYR A 58 5.63 -13.29 9.82
C TYR A 58 7.15 -13.43 9.69
N PRO A 59 7.90 -13.47 10.81
CA PRO A 59 9.34 -13.65 10.76
C PRO A 59 9.72 -14.85 9.90
N ASN A 60 10.65 -14.65 8.96
CA ASN A 60 11.14 -15.67 8.02
C ASN A 60 10.10 -16.25 7.05
N GLN A 61 8.95 -15.59 6.87
CA GLN A 61 7.92 -16.00 5.92
C GLN A 61 7.73 -14.97 4.81
N GLY A 62 7.21 -15.44 3.67
CA GLY A 62 6.77 -14.57 2.58
C GLY A 62 5.53 -13.78 2.95
N LEU A 63 5.19 -12.79 2.12
CA LEU A 63 3.94 -12.06 2.24
C LEU A 63 2.75 -12.99 2.03
N GLN A 64 1.81 -12.97 2.98
CA GLN A 64 0.56 -13.72 2.90
C GLN A 64 -0.59 -12.74 2.66
N PHE A 65 -1.42 -13.04 1.67
CA PHE A 65 -2.61 -12.24 1.37
C PHE A 65 -3.61 -12.35 2.53
N LEU A 66 -4.08 -11.20 3.02
CA LEU A 66 -5.02 -11.13 4.13
C LEU A 66 -6.43 -10.80 3.64
N LEU A 67 -6.60 -9.69 2.90
CA LEU A 67 -7.89 -9.28 2.36
C LEU A 67 -7.73 -8.26 1.23
N LYS A 68 -8.81 -8.11 0.45
CA LYS A 68 -8.96 -7.08 -0.60
C LYS A 68 -10.17 -6.20 -0.33
N TYR A 69 -10.04 -4.92 -0.61
CA TYR A 69 -11.15 -3.97 -0.73
C TYR A 69 -11.30 -3.56 -2.19
N LEU A 70 -12.50 -3.75 -2.71
CA LEU A 70 -12.88 -3.30 -4.05
C LEU A 70 -13.49 -1.89 -3.94
N PRO A 71 -13.09 -0.94 -4.79
CA PRO A 71 -13.56 0.44 -4.74
C PRO A 71 -14.97 0.64 -5.31
N GLY A 72 -15.67 1.62 -4.74
CA GLY A 72 -16.58 2.49 -5.50
C GLY A 72 -15.85 3.79 -5.92
N PRO A 73 -16.43 4.65 -6.78
CA PRO A 73 -15.77 5.87 -7.23
C PRO A 73 -15.46 6.76 -6.04
N THR A 74 -14.18 6.92 -5.70
CA THR A 74 -13.73 7.79 -4.62
C THR A 74 -12.87 8.88 -5.23
N ARG A 75 -13.35 10.12 -5.17
CA ARG A 75 -12.52 11.30 -5.42
C ARG A 75 -12.24 11.96 -4.09
N LEU A 76 -10.96 12.23 -3.83
CA LEU A 76 -10.33 12.80 -2.63
C LEU A 76 -9.77 11.77 -1.63
N LYS A 77 -8.70 12.19 -0.92
CA LYS A 77 -7.92 11.44 0.08
C LYS A 77 -8.83 10.56 0.94
N ALA A 78 -8.52 9.26 1.01
CA ALA A 78 -9.28 8.31 1.81
C ALA A 78 -8.37 7.54 2.77
N SER A 79 -8.93 7.19 3.92
CA SER A 79 -8.29 6.37 4.94
C SER A 79 -9.11 5.10 5.13
N LYS A 80 -8.45 3.94 5.17
CA LYS A 80 -9.11 2.68 5.51
C LYS A 80 -8.40 2.02 6.68
N ALA A 81 -9.20 1.64 7.67
CA ALA A 81 -8.76 0.93 8.86
C ALA A 81 -9.06 -0.56 8.75
N LEU A 82 -8.07 -1.39 9.10
CA LEU A 82 -8.23 -2.82 9.30
C LEU A 82 -8.16 -3.14 10.79
N ARG A 83 -9.23 -3.73 11.33
CA ARG A 83 -9.27 -4.22 12.71
C ARG A 83 -8.94 -5.71 12.75
N LEU A 84 -7.90 -6.06 13.51
CA LEU A 84 -7.46 -7.43 13.74
C LEU A 84 -7.50 -7.74 15.25
N ILE A 85 -7.54 -9.01 15.59
CA ILE A 85 -7.35 -9.48 16.97
C ILE A 85 -5.93 -10.04 17.07
N SER A 86 -5.15 -9.55 18.02
CA SER A 86 -3.81 -10.09 18.28
C SER A 86 -3.91 -11.51 18.83
N ARG A 87 -3.28 -12.47 18.16
CA ARG A 87 -3.15 -13.86 18.62
C ARG A 87 -1.68 -14.21 18.67
N ARG A 88 -1.22 -14.87 19.73
CA ARG A 88 0.16 -15.35 19.80
C ARG A 88 0.35 -16.43 18.76
N MET A 89 1.30 -16.22 17.85
CA MET A 89 1.79 -17.33 17.04
C MET A 89 2.55 -18.27 17.97
N LYS A 90 2.10 -19.52 18.04
CA LYS A 90 2.85 -20.57 18.72
C LYS A 90 4.13 -20.78 17.92
N THR A 91 5.27 -20.37 18.47
CA THR A 91 6.57 -20.68 17.87
C THR A 91 6.70 -22.20 17.73
N PRO A 92 7.20 -22.72 16.60
CA PRO A 92 7.51 -24.14 16.51
C PRO A 92 8.57 -24.44 17.58
N SER A 93 8.25 -25.31 18.53
CA SER A 93 9.23 -25.85 19.46
C SER A 93 10.30 -26.59 18.66
N THR A 94 11.56 -26.21 18.88
CA THR A 94 12.74 -26.91 18.34
C THR A 94 12.80 -28.35 18.84
#